data_AF-A0AAP0MPX7-F1
#
_entry.id   AF-A0AAP0MPX7-F1
#
_cell.length_a   1.000
_cell.length_b   1.000
_cell.length_c   1.000
_cell.angle_alpha   90.00
_cell.angle_beta   90.00
_cell.angle_gamma   90.00
#
_symmetry.space_group_name_H-M   'P 1'
#
loop_
_entity.id
_entity.type
_entity.pdbx_description
1 polymer ?
#
loop_
_entity_poly.entity_id
_entity_poly.type
_entity_poly.pdbx_seq_one_letter_code
_entity_poly.pdbx_strand_id
1 'polypeptide(L)' 'MDTKTPPAPAILERRPSIETEPKTLFDDEMNLAREAALKVINSKTKEEALKIFLEGLKPVGEVAVDQTWDLKPYSDVGA' A
#
# COMPACT_ATOMS: atom_id res chain seq x y z
N MET A 1 29.60 -24.20 24.96
CA MET A 1 28.15 -24.28 24.70
C MET A 1 27.59 -22.90 24.92
N ASP A 2 27.78 -22.01 23.95
CA ASP A 2 27.49 -20.58 24.09
C ASP A 2 26.03 -20.33 23.77
N THR A 3 25.19 -20.25 24.80
CA THR A 3 23.77 -19.95 24.68
C THR A 3 23.60 -18.43 24.53
N LYS A 4 23.60 -17.94 23.29
CA LYS A 4 23.24 -16.55 22.98
C LYS A 4 21.72 -16.38 23.13
N THR A 5 21.29 -15.98 24.33
CA THR A 5 19.91 -15.59 24.61
C THR A 5 19.47 -14.51 23.60
N PRO A 6 18.33 -14.68 22.90
CA PRO A 6 17.79 -13.64 22.03
C PRO A 6 17.51 -12.37 22.84
N PRO A 7 17.84 -11.18 22.32
CA PRO A 7 17.48 -9.94 22.99
C PRO A 7 15.96 -9.90 23.15
N ALA A 8 15.50 -9.51 24.35
CA ALA A 8 14.09 -9.33 24.62
C ALA A 8 13.46 -8.41 23.55
N PRO A 9 12.25 -8.72 23.05
CA PRO A 9 11.62 -7.92 22.02
C PRO A 9 11.54 -6.48 22.49
N ALA A 10 12.03 -5.55 21.67
CA ALA A 10 11.92 -4.12 21.95
C ALA A 10 10.45 -3.78 22.19
N ILE A 11 10.16 -3.10 23.30
CA ILE A 11 8.82 -2.60 23.58
C ILE A 11 8.47 -1.63 22.45
N LEU A 12 7.54 -2.02 21.58
CA LEU A 12 7.04 -1.16 20.52
C LEU A 12 6.20 -0.06 21.16
N GLU A 13 6.76 1.15 21.23
CA GLU A 13 6.02 2.31 21.67
C GLU A 13 4.96 2.68 20.63
N ARG A 14 3.69 2.65 21.02
CA ARG A 14 2.60 3.19 20.18
C ARG A 14 2.77 4.70 20.07
N ARG A 15 3.08 5.17 18.87
CA ARG A 15 3.09 6.61 18.53
C ARG A 15 1.75 6.98 17.88
N PRO A 16 1.16 8.14 18.21
CA PRO A 16 -0.02 8.64 17.49
C PRO A 16 0.37 8.94 16.05
N SER A 17 -0.22 8.25 15.08
CA SER A 17 0.11 8.39 13.67
C SER A 17 -0.70 9.49 12.96
N ILE A 18 -1.76 9.98 13.59
CA ILE A 18 -2.73 10.91 13.00
C ILE A 18 -2.14 12.25 12.53
N GLU A 19 -1.08 12.74 13.16
CA GLU A 19 -0.40 13.99 12.77
C GLU A 19 0.64 13.78 11.66
N THR A 20 1.08 12.53 11.47
CA THR A 20 2.14 12.15 10.54
C THR A 20 1.61 11.50 9.26
N GLU A 21 0.39 10.98 9.30
CA GLU A 21 -0.25 10.35 8.15
C GLU A 21 -0.70 11.40 7.12
N PRO A 22 -0.58 11.10 5.82
CA PRO A 22 -1.17 11.94 4.80
C PRO A 22 -2.69 11.97 4.99
N LYS A 23 -3.27 13.17 5.02
CA LYS A 23 -4.72 13.33 5.13
C LYS A 23 -5.41 12.70 3.91
N THR A 24 -6.45 11.92 4.15
CA THR A 24 -7.33 11.45 3.09
C THR A 24 -8.23 12.60 2.61
N LEU A 25 -8.72 12.48 1.38
CA LEU A 25 -9.70 13.40 0.84
C LEU A 25 -11.03 13.29 1.61
N PHE A 26 -11.73 14.40 1.77
CA PHE A 26 -13.13 14.41 2.21
C PHE A 26 -14.06 13.91 1.09
N ASP A 27 -15.32 13.61 1.40
CA ASP A 27 -16.28 13.03 0.45
C ASP A 27 -16.46 13.91 -0.81
N ASP A 28 -16.60 15.21 -0.64
CA ASP A 28 -16.75 16.14 -1.77
C ASP A 28 -15.49 16.20 -2.65
N GLU A 29 -14.31 16.19 -2.03
CA GLU A 29 -13.03 16.16 -2.74
C GLU A 29 -12.83 14.84 -3.49
N MET A 30 -13.28 13.72 -2.90
CA MET A 30 -13.29 12.41 -3.54
C MET A 30 -14.20 12.39 -4.77
N ASN A 31 -15.39 12.97 -4.67
CA ASN A 31 -16.32 13.08 -5.79
C ASN A 31 -15.75 13.94 -6.93
N LEU A 32 -15.17 15.11 -6.60
CA LEU A 32 -14.51 15.96 -7.57
C LEU A 32 -13.33 15.26 -8.25
N ALA A 33 -12.50 14.56 -7.48
CA ALA A 33 -11.38 13.78 -8.02
C ALA A 33 -11.87 12.69 -8.98
N ARG A 34 -12.97 12.00 -8.65
CA ARG A 34 -13.59 10.97 -9.49
C ARG A 34 -14.10 11.56 -10.81
N GLU A 35 -14.80 12.68 -10.76
CA GLU A 35 -15.29 13.38 -11.97
C GLU A 35 -14.14 13.82 -12.87
N ALA A 36 -13.08 14.39 -12.28
CA ALA A 36 -11.88 14.77 -13.01
C ALA A 36 -11.20 13.55 -13.67
N ALA A 37 -11.09 12.43 -12.95
CA ALA A 37 -10.52 11.19 -13.48
C ALA A 37 -11.36 10.64 -14.64
N LEU A 38 -12.69 10.63 -14.53
CA LEU A 38 -13.58 10.21 -15.61
C LEU A 38 -13.43 11.08 -16.86
N LYS A 39 -13.28 12.39 -16.70
CA LYS A 39 -13.03 13.30 -17.81
C LYS A 39 -11.74 12.96 -18.55
N VAL A 40 -10.67 12.63 -17.83
CA VAL A 40 -9.39 12.20 -18.44
C VAL A 40 -9.58 10.89 -19.22
N ILE A 41 -10.17 9.87 -18.60
CA ILE A 41 -10.39 8.56 -19.22
C ILE A 41 -11.23 8.67 -20.51
N ASN A 42 -12.26 9.51 -20.49
CA ASN A 42 -13.18 9.64 -21.62
C ASN A 42 -12.66 10.53 -22.75
N SER A 43 -11.63 11.36 -22.52
CA SER A 43 -11.16 12.37 -23.49
C SER A 43 -9.73 12.19 -23.97
N LYS A 44 -8.94 11.32 -23.32
CA LYS A 44 -7.51 11.12 -23.61
C LYS A 44 -7.24 9.72 -24.13
N THR A 45 -6.14 9.56 -24.86
CA THR A 45 -5.64 8.22 -25.18
C THR A 45 -5.13 7.54 -23.91
N LYS A 46 -4.97 6.22 -23.97
CA LYS A 46 -4.46 5.44 -22.83
C LYS A 46 -3.08 5.95 -22.39
N GLU A 47 -2.21 6.26 -23.34
CA GLU A 47 -0.82 6.69 -23.08
C GLU A 47 -0.80 8.08 -22.41
N GLU A 48 -1.63 9.01 -22.88
CA GLU A 48 -1.78 10.33 -22.28
C GLU A 48 -2.38 10.26 -20.87
N ALA A 49 -3.41 9.43 -20.69
CA ALA A 49 -4.03 9.22 -19.38
C ALA A 49 -3.03 8.63 -18.37
N LEU A 50 -2.24 7.62 -18.78
CA LEU A 50 -1.19 7.05 -17.94
C LEU A 50 -0.15 8.11 -17.54
N LYS A 51 0.28 8.96 -18.48
CA LYS A 51 1.21 10.05 -18.16
C LYS A 51 0.65 11.00 -17.10
N ILE A 52 -0.63 11.36 -17.20
CA ILE A 52 -1.31 12.22 -16.21
C ILE A 52 -1.39 11.54 -14.85
N PHE A 53 -1.87 10.30 -14.79
CA PHE A 53 -2.09 9.60 -13.51
C PHE A 53 -0.80 9.22 -12.78
N LEU A 54 0.31 9.07 -13.51
CA LEU A 54 1.59 8.66 -12.95
C LEU A 54 2.55 9.84 -12.72
N GLU A 55 2.15 11.06 -13.06
CA GLU A 55 2.99 12.24 -12.91
C GLU A 55 3.38 12.44 -11.43
N GLY A 56 4.68 12.53 -11.15
CA GLY A 56 5.20 12.74 -9.80
C GLY A 56 5.24 11.50 -8.91
N LEU A 57 4.67 10.35 -9.33
CA LEU A 57 4.77 9.10 -8.59
C LEU A 57 6.17 8.48 -8.79
N LYS A 58 6.76 8.00 -7.70
CA LYS A 58 7.99 7.20 -7.74
C LYS A 58 7.61 5.73 -7.63
N PRO A 59 8.11 4.86 -8.53
CA PRO A 59 7.96 3.42 -8.35
C PRO A 59 8.51 3.04 -6.98
N VAL A 60 7.72 2.30 -6.21
CA VAL A 60 8.28 1.55 -5.09
C VAL A 60 9.17 0.49 -5.74
N GLY A 61 10.44 0.40 -5.31
CA GLY A 61 11.37 -0.61 -5.85
C GLY A 61 10.77 -2.01 -5.80
N GLU A 62 11.31 -2.94 -6.59
CA GLU A 62 10.82 -4.32 -6.65
C GLU A 62 10.65 -4.88 -5.24
N VAL A 63 9.39 -5.01 -4.82
CA VAL A 63 9.06 -5.74 -3.60
C VAL A 63 9.37 -7.19 -3.96
N ALA A 64 10.39 -7.77 -3.33
CA ALA A 64 10.57 -9.21 -3.37
C ALA A 64 9.26 -9.82 -2.89
N VAL A 65 8.47 -10.37 -3.82
CA VAL A 65 7.25 -11.09 -3.50
C VAL A 65 7.73 -12.29 -2.70
N ASP A 66 7.56 -12.24 -1.38
CA ASP A 66 7.75 -13.41 -0.56
C ASP A 66 6.61 -14.38 -0.90
N GLN A 67 6.86 -15.27 -1.87
CA GLN A 67 5.92 -16.29 -2.34
C GLN A 67 5.51 -17.28 -1.24
N THR A 68 6.04 -17.13 -0.01
CA THR A 68 5.73 -17.96 1.15
C THR A 68 4.27 -17.86 1.59
N TRP A 69 3.55 -16.78 1.22
CA TRP A 69 2.12 -16.62 1.54
C TRP A 69 1.20 -17.45 0.63
N ASP A 70 1.71 -17.93 -0.51
CA ASP A 70 0.92 -18.70 -1.51
C ASP A 70 1.06 -20.22 -1.37
N LEU A 71 1.70 -20.75 -0.32
CA LEU A 71 1.93 -22.21 -0.16
C LEU A 71 1.50 -22.78 1.20
N LYS A 72 0.27 -22.51 1.65
CA LYS A 72 -0.41 -23.44 2.56
C LYS A 72 -1.76 -23.87 2.00
N PRO A 73 -1.91 -25.13 1.53
CA PRO A 73 -3.24 -25.67 1.26
C PRO A 73 -4.06 -25.68 2.56
N TYR A 74 -5.30 -25.23 2.46
CA TYR A 74 -6.29 -25.06 3.54
C TYR A 74 -6.73 -26.38 4.22
N SER A 75 -6.02 -27.49 4.04
CA SER A 75 -6.47 -28.82 4.49
C SER A 75 -5.91 -29.28 5.84
N ASP A 76 -5.13 -28.47 6.55
CA ASP A 76 -4.48 -28.89 7.81
C ASP A 76 -4.97 -28.15 9.07
N VAL A 77 -6.18 -27.56 9.00
CA VAL A 77 -6.93 -27.20 10.20
C VAL A 77 -7.81 -28.38 10.59
N GLY A 78 -7.23 -29.26 11.41
CA GLY A 78 -7.82 -30.51 11.87
C GLY A 78 -9.22 -30.35 12.49
N ALA A 79 -10.02 -31.40 12.30
CA ALA A 79 -11.25 -31.69 13.03
C ALA A 79 -10.97 -32.16 14.47
#